data_AF-A0A1D2AIV7-F1
#
_entry.id   AF-A0A1D2AIV7-F1
#
_cell.length_a   1.000
_cell.length_b   1.000
_cell.length_c   1.000
_cell.angle_alpha   90.00
_cell.angle_beta   90.00
_cell.angle_gamma   90.00
#
_symmetry.space_group_name_H-M   'P 1'
#
loop_
_entity.id
_entity.type
_entity.pdbx_description
1 polymer ?
#
loop_
_entity_poly.entity_id
_entity_poly.type
_entity_poly.pdbx_seq_one_letter_code
_entity_poly.pdbx_strand_id
1 'polypeptide(L)'
;KLVYICLHRQYFSWMNMASHLLKLAGKTLRVNPVMVQIQPVAAYHGRHRIGKREIVGFGMNGEYVYYDRPDFPMPAIRYKEPTAEIEKLREKEKGDWKNLSIEE
;
A
#
# COMPACT_ATOMS: atom_id res chain seq x y z
N LYS A 1 -57.10 -23.82 -1.22
CA LYS A 1 -56.02 -23.97 -2.24
C LYS A 1 -55.41 -22.63 -2.67
N LEU A 2 -56.20 -21.61 -3.02
CA LEU A 2 -55.68 -20.27 -3.42
C LEU A 2 -54.86 -19.54 -2.34
N VAL A 3 -55.26 -19.61 -1.07
CA VAL A 3 -54.53 -18.96 0.05
C VAL A 3 -53.12 -19.52 0.23
N TYR A 4 -52.96 -20.85 0.07
CA TYR A 4 -51.67 -21.53 0.20
C TYR A 4 -50.69 -21.14 -0.92
N ILE A 5 -51.21 -20.95 -2.14
CA ILE A 5 -50.42 -20.49 -3.30
C ILE A 5 -49.94 -19.05 -3.09
N CYS A 6 -50.78 -18.19 -2.51
CA CYS A 6 -50.44 -16.79 -2.25
C CYS A 6 -49.35 -16.67 -1.17
N LEU A 7 -49.50 -17.40 -0.06
CA LEU A 7 -48.47 -17.49 0.98
C LEU A 7 -47.16 -18.04 0.43
N HIS A 8 -47.19 -19.12 -0.37
CA HIS A 8 -45.97 -19.69 -0.94
C HIS A 8 -45.24 -18.72 -1.89
N ARG A 9 -45.97 -17.92 -2.65
CA ARG A 9 -45.41 -16.87 -3.51
C ARG A 9 -44.79 -15.72 -2.70
N GLN A 10 -45.41 -15.37 -1.56
CA GLN A 10 -44.92 -14.33 -0.67
C GLN A 10 -43.65 -14.77 0.08
N TYR A 11 -43.60 -16.02 0.55
CA TYR A 11 -42.39 -16.64 1.11
C TYR A 11 -41.25 -16.72 0.09
N PHE A 12 -41.54 -17.13 -1.16
CA PHE A 12 -40.52 -17.21 -2.21
C PHE A 12 -39.95 -15.82 -2.59
N SER A 13 -40.79 -14.79 -2.61
CA SER A 13 -40.34 -13.41 -2.83
C SER A 13 -39.44 -12.91 -1.69
N TRP A 14 -39.83 -13.19 -0.44
CA TRP A 14 -39.07 -12.80 0.74
C TRP A 14 -37.71 -13.51 0.84
N MET A 15 -37.66 -14.80 0.50
CA MET A 15 -36.41 -15.57 0.44
C MET A 15 -35.46 -15.03 -0.64
N ASN A 16 -35.97 -14.63 -1.81
CA ASN A 16 -35.15 -14.01 -2.86
C ASN A 16 -34.60 -12.64 -2.45
N MET A 17 -35.42 -11.81 -1.78
CA MET A 17 -35.01 -10.52 -1.23
C MET A 17 -33.92 -10.68 -0.15
N ALA A 18 -34.09 -11.63 0.78
CA ALA A 18 -33.10 -11.94 1.81
C ALA A 18 -31.78 -12.43 1.20
N SER A 19 -31.85 -13.25 0.17
CA SER A 19 -30.68 -13.72 -0.60
C SER A 19 -29.96 -12.56 -1.30
N HIS A 20 -30.70 -11.59 -1.82
CA HIS A 20 -30.14 -10.42 -2.47
C HIS A 20 -29.45 -9.49 -1.45
N LEU A 21 -30.06 -9.29 -0.28
CA LEU A 21 -29.47 -8.51 0.81
C LEU A 21 -28.19 -9.16 1.36
N LEU A 22 -28.17 -10.50 1.52
CA LEU A 22 -26.95 -11.23 1.87
C LEU A 22 -25.84 -11.08 0.82
N LYS A 23 -26.19 -11.09 -0.47
CA LYS A 23 -25.22 -10.85 -1.57
C LYS A 23 -24.71 -9.41 -1.60
N LEU A 24 -25.50 -8.44 -1.17
CA LEU A 24 -25.07 -7.03 -1.04
C LEU A 24 -24.18 -6.85 0.20
N ALA A 25 -24.51 -7.50 1.32
CA ALA A 25 -23.71 -7.50 2.54
C ALA A 25 -22.35 -8.21 2.35
N GLY A 26 -22.28 -9.28 1.53
CA GLY A 26 -21.04 -9.99 1.22
C GLY A 26 -20.07 -9.24 0.27
N LYS A 27 -20.49 -8.08 -0.28
CA LYS A 27 -19.61 -7.16 -1.00
C LYS A 27 -18.90 -6.18 -0.05
N THR A 28 -18.76 -6.55 1.22
CA THR A 28 -17.79 -5.93 2.14
C THR A 28 -16.46 -5.85 1.41
N LEU A 29 -15.99 -4.62 1.25
CA LEU A 29 -14.78 -4.22 0.57
C LEU A 29 -13.67 -5.24 0.84
N ARG A 30 -13.27 -5.99 -0.20
CA ARG A 30 -11.97 -6.64 -0.22
C ARG A 30 -10.92 -5.54 -0.26
N VAL A 31 -10.67 -4.90 0.87
CA VAL A 31 -9.48 -4.10 1.06
C VAL A 31 -8.33 -5.08 1.04
N ASN A 32 -7.53 -4.99 -0.02
CA ASN A 32 -6.36 -5.82 -0.19
C ASN A 32 -5.44 -5.56 1.03
N PRO A 33 -5.11 -6.56 1.86
CA PRO A 33 -4.30 -6.36 3.07
C PRO A 33 -2.83 -6.12 2.75
N VAL A 34 -2.46 -5.92 1.48
CA VAL A 34 -1.16 -5.40 1.08
C VAL A 34 -1.07 -3.94 1.52
N MET A 35 -0.86 -3.77 2.82
CA MET A 35 -0.33 -2.59 3.47
C MET A 35 -0.86 -1.28 2.90
N VAL A 36 -2.11 -0.93 3.22
CA VAL A 36 -2.44 0.49 3.33
C VAL A 36 -1.67 1.01 4.54
N GLN A 37 -0.41 1.36 4.33
CA GLN A 37 0.37 2.16 5.26
C GLN A 37 -0.35 3.50 5.32
N ILE A 38 -1.28 3.66 6.28
CA ILE A 38 -1.88 4.95 6.59
C ILE A 38 -0.73 5.81 7.08
N GLN A 39 -0.09 6.52 6.16
CA GLN A 39 0.95 7.46 6.51
C GLN A 39 0.27 8.55 7.35
N PRO A 40 0.84 8.95 8.51
CA PRO A 40 0.23 9.99 9.34
C PRO A 40 0.01 11.24 8.49
N VAL A 41 -1.02 12.05 8.78
CA VAL A 41 -1.39 13.21 7.95
C VAL A 41 -0.19 14.16 7.69
N ALA A 42 0.74 14.26 8.64
CA ALA A 42 2.01 14.98 8.48
C ALA A 42 2.87 14.47 7.31
N ALA A 43 2.80 13.18 7.01
CA ALA A 43 3.52 12.51 5.93
C ALA A 43 2.87 12.76 4.54
N TYR A 44 1.61 13.18 4.49
CA TYR A 44 0.89 13.48 3.24
C TYR A 44 1.54 14.65 2.48
N HIS A 45 1.95 15.69 3.20
CA HIS A 45 2.68 16.83 2.62
C HIS A 45 4.17 16.53 2.35
N GLY A 46 4.72 15.46 2.95
CA GLY A 46 6.12 15.08 2.79
C GLY A 46 6.46 14.69 1.35
N ARG A 47 5.59 13.91 0.68
CA ARG A 47 5.83 13.37 -0.68
C ARG A 47 6.13 14.46 -1.72
N HIS A 48 5.48 15.62 -1.63
CA HIS A 48 5.71 16.72 -2.56
C HIS A 48 7.13 17.32 -2.44
N ARG A 49 7.73 17.30 -1.23
CA ARG A 49 9.04 17.91 -0.95
C ARG A 49 10.23 17.04 -1.39
N ILE A 50 10.01 15.74 -1.56
CA ILE A 50 11.08 14.74 -1.77
C ILE A 50 11.34 14.49 -3.26
N GLY A 51 10.41 14.90 -4.12
CA GLY A 51 10.50 14.65 -5.55
C GLY A 51 10.40 13.15 -5.86
N LYS A 52 11.36 12.62 -6.62
CA LYS A 52 11.36 11.21 -7.08
C LYS A 52 12.15 10.25 -6.19
N ARG A 53 12.66 10.70 -5.05
CA ARG A 53 13.48 9.83 -4.19
C ARG A 53 12.65 8.69 -3.62
N GLU A 54 13.30 7.54 -3.48
CA GLU A 54 12.71 6.35 -2.90
C GLU A 54 12.61 6.48 -1.37
N ILE A 55 11.46 6.04 -0.83
CA ILE A 55 11.22 5.91 0.61
C ILE A 55 11.71 4.51 1.00
N VAL A 56 12.70 4.45 1.88
CA VAL A 56 13.31 3.19 2.35
C VAL A 56 12.66 2.72 3.64
N GLY A 57 12.16 3.63 4.47
CA GLY A 57 11.56 3.30 5.75
C GLY A 57 10.77 4.42 6.38
N PHE A 58 10.59 4.33 7.70
CA PHE A 58 9.90 5.34 8.50
C PHE A 58 10.93 6.31 9.10
N GLY A 59 10.72 7.60 8.90
CA GLY A 59 11.56 8.62 9.52
C GLY A 59 11.11 9.02 10.90
N MET A 60 11.87 9.96 11.47
CA MET A 60 11.50 10.61 12.72
C MET A 60 10.09 11.18 12.62
N ASN A 61 9.22 10.82 13.57
CA ASN A 61 7.81 11.24 13.61
C ASN A 61 6.98 10.91 12.35
N GLY A 62 7.41 9.93 11.55
CA GLY A 62 6.76 9.56 10.29
C GLY A 62 7.02 10.54 9.14
N GLU A 63 7.97 11.47 9.30
CA GLU A 63 8.39 12.37 8.24
C GLU A 63 9.37 11.70 7.27
N TYR A 64 9.30 12.06 6.00
CA TYR A 64 10.22 11.58 4.98
C TYR A 64 11.38 12.56 4.78
N VAL A 65 12.28 12.58 5.75
CA VAL A 65 13.45 13.48 5.74
C VAL A 65 14.74 12.66 5.76
N TYR A 66 15.75 13.17 5.05
CA TYR A 66 17.10 12.67 5.08
C TYR A 66 17.86 13.38 6.21
N TYR A 67 18.49 12.60 7.09
CA TYR A 67 19.36 13.11 8.14
C TYR A 67 20.68 12.36 8.08
N ASP A 68 21.80 13.09 8.09
CA ASP A 68 23.15 12.53 8.21
C ASP A 68 23.64 12.76 9.64
N ARG A 69 23.15 11.92 10.56
CA ARG A 69 23.50 11.97 11.99
C ARG A 69 23.91 10.58 12.44
N PRO A 70 24.94 10.46 13.30
CA PRO A 70 25.40 9.17 13.79
C PRO A 70 24.32 8.43 14.61
N ASP A 71 23.41 9.16 15.27
CA ASP A 71 22.31 8.59 16.05
C ASP A 71 21.20 7.97 15.18
N PHE A 72 21.17 8.30 13.89
CA PHE A 72 20.14 7.85 12.97
C PHE A 72 20.75 7.26 11.69
N PRO A 73 21.31 6.04 11.77
CA PRO A 73 22.08 5.44 10.69
C PRO A 73 21.24 5.07 9.47
N MET A 74 19.92 4.95 9.59
CA MET A 74 19.03 4.55 8.50
C MET A 74 17.91 5.58 8.30
N PRO A 75 18.14 6.60 7.45
CA PRO A 75 17.16 7.64 7.16
C PRO A 75 15.94 7.11 6.38
N ALA A 76 14.84 7.87 6.44
CA ALA A 76 13.56 7.50 5.83
C ALA A 76 13.61 7.45 4.30
N ILE A 77 14.44 8.30 3.70
CA ILE A 77 14.57 8.48 2.25
C ILE A 77 16.04 8.30 1.86
N ARG A 78 16.29 7.96 0.59
CA ARG A 78 17.65 7.97 0.04
C ARG A 78 18.16 9.39 -0.18
N TYR A 79 19.49 9.53 -0.24
CA TYR A 79 20.17 10.81 -0.43
C TYR A 79 19.83 11.49 -1.78
N LYS A 80 19.92 10.74 -2.89
CA LYS A 80 19.70 11.25 -4.25
C LYS A 80 18.43 10.71 -4.90
N GLU A 81 17.93 11.47 -5.87
CA GLU A 81 16.89 11.00 -6.79
C GLU A 81 17.42 9.88 -7.69
N PRO A 82 16.55 8.97 -8.16
CA PRO A 82 16.95 7.92 -9.10
C PRO A 82 17.29 8.55 -10.45
N THR A 83 18.57 8.51 -10.82
CA THR A 83 19.04 8.72 -12.20
C THR A 83 19.24 7.37 -12.88
N ALA A 84 19.27 7.35 -14.21
CA ALA A 84 19.43 6.11 -14.97
C ALA A 84 20.73 5.34 -14.62
N GLU A 85 21.79 6.05 -14.21
CA GLU A 85 23.03 5.45 -13.74
C GLU A 85 22.86 4.78 -12.37
N ILE A 86 22.19 5.46 -11.44
CA ILE A 86 21.90 4.92 -10.10
C ILE A 86 20.98 3.70 -10.21
N GLU A 87 20.00 3.71 -11.11
CA GLU A 87 19.12 2.56 -11.34
C GLU A 87 19.89 1.34 -11.87
N LYS A 88 20.82 1.53 -12.81
CA LYS A 88 21.71 0.45 -13.26
C LYS A 88 22.58 -0.10 -12.13
N LEU A 89 23.12 0.76 -11.28
CA LEU A 89 23.89 0.31 -10.11
C LEU A 89 23.02 -0.51 -9.15
N ARG A 90 21.77 -0.11 -8.91
CA ARG A 90 20.83 -0.89 -8.08
C ARG A 90 20.49 -2.26 -8.64
N GLU A 91 20.47 -2.39 -9.96
CA GLU A 91 20.30 -3.69 -10.60
C GLU A 91 21.53 -4.58 -10.38
N LYS A 92 22.73 -4.00 -10.44
CA LYS A 92 23.98 -4.71 -10.10
C LYS A 92 24.06 -5.08 -8.62
N GLU A 93 23.62 -4.21 -7.71
CA GLU A 93 23.60 -4.43 -6.25
C GLU A 93 22.80 -5.68 -5.83
N LYS A 94 21.81 -6.10 -6.64
CA LYS A 94 21.03 -7.33 -6.39
C LYS A 94 21.82 -8.61 -6.67
N GLY A 95 22.91 -8.52 -7.43
CA GLY A 95 23.79 -9.64 -7.76
C GLY A 95 24.96 -9.81 -6.80
N ASP A 96 25.97 -10.57 -7.22
CA ASP A 96 27.18 -10.79 -6.43
C ASP A 96 28.04 -9.52 -6.33
N TRP A 97 28.30 -9.09 -5.09
CA TRP A 97 29.07 -7.87 -4.81
C TRP A 97 30.55 -7.98 -5.16
N LYS A 98 31.06 -9.20 -5.41
CA LYS A 98 32.44 -9.42 -5.89
C LYS A 98 32.69 -8.86 -7.29
N ASN A 99 31.63 -8.61 -8.05
CA ASN A 99 31.71 -8.10 -9.41
C ASN A 99 31.63 -6.56 -9.48
N LEU A 100 31.45 -5.88 -8.34
CA LEU A 100 31.44 -4.43 -8.25
C LEU A 100 32.87 -3.90 -8.10
N SER A 101 33.16 -2.79 -8.77
CA SER A 101 34.43 -2.06 -8.59
C SER A 101 34.39 -1.15 -7.36
N ILE A 102 35.54 -0.67 -6.87
CA ILE A 102 35.61 0.19 -5.66
C ILE A 102 34.91 1.54 -5.86
N GLU A 103 34.79 1.97 -7.11
CA GLU A 103 34.21 3.26 -7.50
C GLU A 103 32.68 3.21 -7.67
N GLU A 104 32.10 2.00 -7.76
CA GLU A 104 30.67 1.72 -8.00
C GLU A 104 29.94 1.33 -6.72
#